data_AF-A0A7V9HC13-F1
#
_entry.id   AF-A0A7V9HC13-F1
#
_cell.length_a   1.000
_cell.length_b   1.000
_cell.length_c   1.000
_cell.angle_alpha   90.00
_cell.angle_beta   90.00
_cell.angle_gamma   90.00
#
_symmetry.space_group_name_H-M   'P 1'
#
loop_
_entity.id
_entity.type
_entity.pdbx_description
1 polymer ?
#
loop_
_entity_poly.entity_id
_entity_poly.type
_entity_poly.pdbx_seq_one_letter_code
_entity_poly.pdbx_strand_id
1 'polypeptide(L)'
;MTSVHVVLGVAMVVSSAVAGLWGAWCWYRVEPSELFWKLLRFSQAVILLGALQGGVLLALGRDVDGLHLLYGVLPIAVSFIGEQLRIAAAETVLEARGIEGAAAVGELPEAEQRSVVLSIVRREIGVMTACALVAVVLGLRAWG
;
A
#
# COMPACT_ATOMS: atom_id res chain seq x y z
N MET A 1 -12.97 4.43 24.04
CA MET A 1 -12.84 4.64 22.58
C MET A 1 -13.92 5.60 22.12
N THR A 2 -13.59 6.60 21.30
CA THR A 2 -14.60 7.50 20.70
C THR A 2 -15.23 6.83 19.47
N SER A 3 -16.49 7.15 19.15
CA SER A 3 -17.16 6.61 17.96
C SER A 3 -16.36 6.86 16.68
N VAL A 4 -15.68 8.01 16.60
CA VAL A 4 -14.83 8.39 15.45
C VAL A 4 -13.63 7.44 15.31
N HIS A 5 -12.99 7.05 16.41
CA HIS A 5 -11.83 6.13 16.39
C HIS A 5 -12.21 4.75 15.86
N VAL A 6 -13.37 4.25 16.27
CA VAL A 6 -13.91 2.98 15.79
C VAL A 6 -14.21 3.07 14.30
N VAL A 7 -14.89 4.14 13.85
CA VAL A 7 -15.21 4.34 12.42
C VAL A 7 -13.94 4.39 11.57
N LEU A 8 -12.90 5.10 12.00
CA LEU A 8 -11.63 5.13 11.28
C LEU A 8 -10.93 3.76 11.26
N GLY A 9 -10.95 3.02 12.37
CA GLY A 9 -10.41 1.65 12.42
C GLY A 9 -11.13 0.71 11.44
N VAL A 10 -12.47 0.73 11.42
CA VAL A 10 -13.26 -0.05 10.45
C VAL A 10 -12.92 0.38 9.02
N ALA A 11 -12.94 1.70 8.75
CA ALA A 11 -12.67 2.24 7.43
C ALA A 11 -11.27 1.87 6.93
N MET A 12 -10.28 1.88 7.81
CA MET A 12 -8.91 1.44 7.53
C MET A 12 -8.90 -0.01 7.05
N VAL A 13 -9.44 -0.93 7.86
CA VAL A 13 -9.46 -2.37 7.55
C VAL A 13 -10.22 -2.64 6.26
N VAL A 14 -11.42 -2.07 6.11
CA VAL A 14 -12.26 -2.29 4.92
C VAL A 14 -11.60 -1.73 3.66
N SER A 15 -11.08 -0.50 3.70
CA SER A 15 -10.41 0.09 2.53
C SER A 15 -9.14 -0.66 2.14
N SER A 16 -8.33 -1.12 3.11
CA SER A 16 -7.14 -1.93 2.85
C SER A 16 -7.51 -3.29 2.28
N ALA A 17 -8.58 -3.92 2.77
CA ALA A 17 -9.07 -5.19 2.27
C ALA A 17 -9.58 -5.08 0.83
N VAL A 18 -10.37 -4.04 0.52
CA VAL A 18 -10.85 -3.78 -0.84
C VAL A 18 -9.68 -3.52 -1.79
N ALA A 19 -8.72 -2.69 -1.40
CA ALA A 19 -7.53 -2.41 -2.20
C ALA A 19 -6.66 -3.67 -2.41
N GLY A 20 -6.46 -4.47 -1.35
CA GLY A 20 -5.69 -5.71 -1.39
C GLY A 20 -6.35 -6.80 -2.23
N LEU A 21 -7.65 -7.02 -2.10
CA LEU A 21 -8.38 -8.00 -2.92
C LEU A 21 -8.40 -7.61 -4.40
N TRP A 22 -8.66 -6.33 -4.68
CA TRP A 22 -8.65 -5.82 -6.05
C TRP A 22 -7.24 -5.86 -6.66
N GLY A 23 -6.22 -5.49 -5.90
CA GLY A 23 -4.82 -5.59 -6.30
C GLY A 23 -4.38 -7.01 -6.59
N ALA A 24 -4.76 -7.97 -5.74
CA ALA A 24 -4.47 -9.39 -5.94
C ALA A 24 -5.09 -9.91 -7.25
N TRP A 25 -6.33 -9.50 -7.55
CA TRP A 25 -7.00 -9.82 -8.81
C TRP A 25 -6.26 -9.25 -10.03
N CYS A 26 -5.96 -7.95 -10.03
CA CYS A 26 -5.23 -7.30 -11.11
C CYS A 26 -3.82 -7.89 -11.31
N TRP A 27 -3.13 -8.22 -10.20
CA TRP A 27 -1.82 -8.86 -10.22
C TRP A 27 -1.83 -10.25 -10.86
N TYR A 28 -2.85 -11.05 -10.54
CA TYR A 28 -3.04 -12.38 -11.10
C TYR A 28 -3.35 -12.31 -12.61
N ARG A 29 -4.18 -11.35 -13.03
CA ARG A 29 -4.56 -11.12 -14.43
C ARG A 29 -3.51 -10.39 -15.27
N VAL A 30 -2.48 -9.81 -14.65
CA VAL A 30 -1.49 -8.94 -15.34
C VAL A 30 -2.16 -7.72 -15.97
N GLU A 31 -3.18 -7.17 -15.30
CA GLU A 31 -3.96 -6.05 -15.79
C GLU A 31 -3.57 -4.76 -15.07
N PRO A 32 -3.14 -3.70 -15.79
CA PRO A 32 -2.98 -2.39 -15.19
C PRO A 32 -4.34 -1.83 -14.78
N SER A 33 -4.43 -1.24 -13.58
CA SER A 33 -5.70 -0.72 -13.05
C SER A 33 -5.50 0.61 -12.35
N GLU A 34 -6.08 1.69 -12.88
CA GLU A 34 -6.13 2.97 -12.18
C GLU A 34 -6.95 2.90 -10.89
N LEU A 35 -8.01 2.08 -10.91
CA LEU A 35 -8.90 1.92 -9.75
C LEU A 35 -8.13 1.35 -8.57
N PHE A 36 -7.24 0.37 -8.80
CA PHE A 36 -6.35 -0.17 -7.77
C PHE A 36 -5.55 0.95 -7.10
N TRP A 37 -4.89 1.81 -7.89
CA TRP A 37 -4.08 2.89 -7.35
C TRP A 37 -4.91 3.91 -6.57
N LYS A 38 -6.11 4.25 -7.04
CA LYS A 38 -7.03 5.14 -6.33
C LYS A 38 -7.48 4.54 -4.99
N LEU A 39 -7.86 3.26 -4.97
CA LEU A 39 -8.26 2.53 -3.76
C LEU A 39 -7.10 2.43 -2.75
N LEU A 40 -5.90 2.12 -3.22
CA LEU A 40 -4.70 2.03 -2.40
C LEU A 40 -4.36 3.36 -1.74
N ARG A 41 -4.34 4.47 -2.51
CA ARG A 41 -4.06 5.81 -1.97
C ARG A 41 -5.13 6.26 -0.98
N PHE A 42 -6.41 5.95 -1.26
CA PHE A 42 -7.49 6.19 -0.30
C PHE A 42 -7.26 5.43 1.01
N SER A 43 -6.92 4.14 0.93
CA SER A 43 -6.63 3.34 2.12
C SER A 43 -5.46 3.88 2.94
N GLN A 44 -4.36 4.26 2.28
CA GLN A 44 -3.19 4.88 2.93
C GLN A 44 -3.55 6.22 3.61
N ALA A 45 -4.43 7.02 3.00
CA ALA A 45 -4.90 8.25 3.62
C ALA A 45 -5.73 7.96 4.89
N VAL A 46 -6.60 6.94 4.86
CA VAL A 46 -7.39 6.54 6.04
C VAL A 46 -6.48 6.03 7.16
N ILE A 47 -5.46 5.22 6.85
CA ILE A 47 -4.44 4.78 7.81
C ILE A 47 -3.79 5.99 8.48
N LEU A 48 -3.33 6.97 7.70
CA LEU A 48 -2.67 8.16 8.21
C LEU A 48 -3.60 8.99 9.10
N LEU A 49 -4.85 9.20 8.69
CA LEU A 49 -5.85 9.91 9.49
C LEU A 49 -6.13 9.20 10.82
N GLY A 50 -6.24 7.87 10.80
CA GLY A 50 -6.42 7.06 12.00
C GLY A 50 -5.26 7.21 12.99
N ALA A 51 -4.03 7.15 12.50
CA ALA A 51 -2.83 7.34 13.32
C ALA A 51 -2.71 8.76 13.87
N LEU A 52 -3.00 9.79 13.06
CA LEU A 52 -3.02 11.19 13.51
C LEU A 52 -4.05 11.40 14.61
N GLN A 53 -5.27 10.87 14.43
CA GLN A 53 -6.30 10.93 15.46
C GLN A 53 -5.86 10.21 16.74
N GLY A 54 -5.26 9.02 16.62
CA GLY A 54 -4.69 8.29 17.75
C GLY A 54 -3.64 9.10 18.50
N GLY A 55 -2.74 9.77 17.77
CA GLY A 55 -1.74 10.68 18.32
C GLY A 55 -2.35 11.89 19.05
N VAL A 56 -3.42 12.48 18.51
CA VAL A 56 -4.16 13.56 19.19
C VAL A 56 -4.79 13.07 20.49
N LEU A 57 -5.39 11.87 20.49
CA LEU A 57 -5.99 11.30 21.70
C LEU A 57 -4.95 11.05 22.80
N LEU A 58 -3.77 10.54 22.42
CA LEU A 58 -2.63 10.38 23.33
C LEU A 58 -2.16 11.72 23.90
N ALA A 59 -2.02 12.75 23.05
CA ALA A 59 -1.62 14.09 23.48
C ALA A 59 -2.63 14.73 24.46
N LEU A 60 -3.91 14.35 24.37
CA LEU A 60 -4.96 14.73 25.30
C LEU A 60 -4.97 13.90 26.60
N GLY A 61 -3.95 13.06 26.82
CA GLY A 61 -3.79 12.26 28.03
C GLY A 61 -4.68 11.01 28.09
N ARG A 62 -5.19 10.52 26.94
CA ARG A 62 -5.87 9.23 26.92
C ARG A 62 -4.85 8.11 27.00
N ASP A 63 -5.04 7.25 27.99
CA ASP A 63 -4.25 6.04 28.15
C ASP A 63 -4.71 4.98 27.14
N VAL A 64 -3.75 4.33 26.50
CA VAL A 64 -3.97 3.37 25.42
C VAL A 64 -2.95 2.26 25.55
N ASP A 65 -3.38 1.02 25.36
CA ASP A 65 -2.48 -0.14 25.36
C ASP A 65 -1.36 0.05 24.31
N GLY A 66 -0.12 -0.23 24.71
CA GLY A 66 1.05 -0.16 23.84
C GLY A 66 0.93 -1.06 22.59
N LEU A 67 0.24 -2.20 22.67
CA LEU A 67 -0.02 -3.03 21.49
C LEU A 67 -0.97 -2.37 20.50
N HIS A 68 -2.02 -1.70 20.98
CA HIS A 68 -2.93 -0.95 20.13
C HIS A 68 -2.21 0.19 19.42
N LEU A 69 -1.31 0.89 20.12
CA LEU A 69 -0.47 1.93 19.53
C LEU A 69 0.49 1.37 18.48
N LEU A 70 1.18 0.28 18.79
CA LEU A 70 2.10 -0.37 17.87
C LEU A 70 1.39 -0.79 16.59
N TYR A 71 0.27 -1.50 16.70
CA TYR A 71 -0.50 -1.96 15.55
C TYR A 71 -1.22 -0.82 14.80
N GLY A 72 -1.50 0.31 15.46
CA GLY A 72 -2.05 1.51 14.82
C GLY A 72 -1.04 2.28 13.96
N VAL A 73 0.23 2.30 14.36
CA VAL A 73 1.29 3.05 13.65
C VAL A 73 2.01 2.20 12.60
N LEU A 74 2.18 0.90 12.86
CA LEU A 74 2.93 0.00 11.97
C LEU A 74 2.43 -0.03 10.50
N PRO A 75 1.13 0.09 10.18
CA PRO A 75 0.65 0.20 8.81
C PRO A 75 1.23 1.39 8.02
N ILE A 76 1.62 2.48 8.70
CA ILE A 76 2.32 3.62 8.08
C ILE A 76 3.72 3.17 7.64
N ALA A 77 4.46 2.52 8.52
CA ALA A 77 5.80 2.01 8.20
C ALA A 77 5.74 0.99 7.05
N VAL A 78 4.76 0.08 7.08
CA VAL A 78 4.53 -0.89 5.98
C VAL A 78 4.24 -0.18 4.66
N SER A 79 3.41 0.87 4.68
CA SER A 79 3.10 1.65 3.48
C SER A 79 4.32 2.39 2.94
N PHE A 80 5.12 2.97 3.82
CA PHE A 80 6.35 3.67 3.45
C PHE A 80 7.39 2.73 2.85
N ILE A 81 7.68 1.61 3.53
CA ILE A 81 8.59 0.58 3.03
C ILE A 81 8.08 -0.01 1.71
N GLY A 82 6.76 -0.26 1.61
CA GLY A 82 6.12 -0.72 0.39
C GLY A 82 6.38 0.21 -0.81
N GLU A 83 6.31 1.52 -0.60
CA GLU A 83 6.59 2.50 -1.65
C GLU A 83 8.07 2.46 -2.09
N GLN A 84 9.00 2.23 -1.18
CA GLN A 84 10.42 2.04 -1.53
C GLN A 84 10.64 0.75 -2.32
N LEU A 85 10.01 -0.34 -1.87
CA LEU A 85 10.05 -1.62 -2.57
C LEU A 85 9.40 -1.54 -3.96
N ARG A 86 8.36 -0.71 -4.14
CA ARG A 86 7.74 -0.45 -5.43
C ARG A 86 8.75 0.13 -6.42
N ILE A 87 9.51 1.14 -5.98
CA ILE A 87 10.55 1.80 -6.80
C ILE A 87 11.67 0.80 -7.12
N ALA A 88 12.19 0.10 -6.12
CA ALA A 88 13.22 -0.92 -6.33
C ALA A 88 12.75 -2.08 -7.24
N ALA A 89 11.48 -2.44 -7.17
CA ALA A 89 10.89 -3.46 -8.04
C ALA A 89 10.84 -3.03 -9.51
N ALA A 90 10.73 -1.73 -9.80
CA ALA A 90 10.85 -1.19 -11.15
C ALA A 90 12.31 -1.26 -11.64
N GLU A 91 13.26 -0.83 -10.82
CA GLU A 91 14.70 -0.86 -11.14
C GLU A 91 15.18 -2.28 -11.42
N THR A 92 14.83 -3.25 -10.56
CA THR A 92 15.19 -4.67 -10.78
C THR A 92 14.66 -5.25 -12.09
N VAL A 93 13.51 -4.78 -12.59
CA VAL A 93 12.98 -5.20 -13.89
C VAL A 93 13.80 -4.62 -15.04
N LEU A 94 14.24 -3.36 -14.92
CA LEU A 94 15.11 -2.71 -15.91
C LEU A 94 16.49 -3.37 -15.95
N GLU A 95 17.10 -3.58 -14.78
CA GLU A 95 18.38 -4.27 -14.64
C GLU A 95 18.34 -5.68 -15.22
N ALA A 96 17.29 -6.46 -14.91
CA ALA A 96 17.12 -7.81 -15.44
C ALA A 96 17.00 -7.86 -16.98
N ARG A 97 16.68 -6.73 -17.62
CA ARG A 97 16.59 -6.58 -19.08
C ARG A 97 17.77 -5.81 -19.67
N GLY A 98 18.75 -5.40 -18.86
CA GLY A 98 19.91 -4.61 -19.29
C GLY A 98 19.55 -3.20 -19.77
N ILE A 99 18.45 -2.63 -19.28
CA ILE A 99 17.99 -1.30 -19.68
C ILE A 99 18.52 -0.26 -18.69
N GLU A 100 19.25 0.74 -19.19
CA GLU A 100 19.80 1.82 -18.37
C GLU A 100 18.74 2.86 -18.00
N GLY A 101 17.94 2.51 -16.99
CA GLY A 101 16.95 3.42 -16.41
C GLY A 101 15.71 3.62 -17.27
N ALA A 102 14.79 4.45 -16.78
CA ALA A 102 13.47 4.64 -17.39
C ALA A 102 13.53 5.38 -18.73
N ALA A 103 14.52 6.26 -18.94
CA ALA A 103 14.66 7.03 -20.18
C ALA A 103 14.96 6.12 -21.38
N ALA A 104 15.83 5.13 -21.20
CA ALA A 104 16.19 4.15 -22.23
C ALA A 104 15.02 3.27 -22.67
N VAL A 105 13.98 3.11 -21.83
CA VAL A 105 12.74 2.41 -22.23
C VAL A 105 12.08 3.12 -23.41
N GLY A 106 12.10 4.45 -23.47
CA GLY A 106 11.47 5.23 -24.54
C GLY A 106 12.14 5.07 -25.91
N GLU A 107 13.35 4.52 -25.96
CA GLU A 107 14.11 4.29 -27.18
C GLU A 107 13.84 2.91 -27.80
N LEU A 108 13.19 2.01 -27.06
CA LEU A 108 12.87 0.66 -27.53
C LEU A 108 11.72 0.67 -28.54
N PRO A 109 11.56 -0.39 -29.35
CA PRO A 109 10.35 -0.59 -30.15
C PRO A 109 9.09 -0.62 -29.27
N GLU A 110 7.97 -0.06 -29.73
CA GLU A 110 6.73 0.10 -28.93
C GLU A 110 6.25 -1.21 -28.26
N ALA A 111 6.39 -2.34 -28.95
CA ALA A 111 6.01 -3.65 -28.41
C ALA A 111 6.87 -4.03 -27.19
N GLU A 112 8.16 -3.71 -27.23
CA GLU A 112 9.10 -3.95 -26.13
C GLU A 112 8.85 -2.96 -24.99
N GLN A 113 8.61 -1.68 -25.29
CA GLN A 113 8.22 -0.68 -24.28
C GLN A 113 7.01 -1.17 -23.47
N ARG A 114 5.96 -1.60 -24.17
CA ARG A 114 4.73 -2.08 -23.51
C ARG A 114 5.00 -3.32 -22.66
N SER A 115 5.83 -4.24 -23.13
CA SER A 115 6.24 -5.43 -22.37
C SER A 115 6.99 -5.06 -21.09
N VAL A 116 7.94 -4.12 -21.17
CA VAL A 116 8.70 -3.63 -20.01
C VAL A 116 7.76 -2.98 -19.01
N VAL A 117 6.96 -2.01 -19.45
CA VAL A 117 6.00 -1.28 -18.59
C VAL A 117 5.02 -2.23 -17.90
N LEU A 118 4.44 -3.19 -18.62
CA LEU A 118 3.54 -4.17 -18.01
C LEU A 118 4.24 -5.03 -16.96
N SER A 119 5.50 -5.41 -17.19
CA SER A 119 6.27 -6.18 -16.21
C SER A 119 6.60 -5.37 -14.94
N ILE A 120 6.90 -4.07 -15.10
CA ILE A 120 7.08 -3.14 -13.98
C ILE A 120 5.77 -2.99 -13.22
N VAL A 121 4.68 -2.61 -13.89
CA VAL A 121 3.38 -2.38 -13.26
C VAL A 121 2.89 -3.63 -12.52
N ARG A 122 3.08 -4.83 -13.08
CA ARG A 122 2.74 -6.08 -12.39
C ARG A 122 3.54 -6.24 -11.09
N ARG A 123 4.84 -5.98 -11.10
CA ARG A 123 5.70 -6.03 -9.90
C ARG A 123 5.25 -5.02 -8.85
N GLU A 124 4.98 -3.78 -9.27
CA GLU A 124 4.51 -2.71 -8.40
C GLU A 124 3.17 -3.03 -7.74
N ILE A 125 2.18 -3.50 -8.51
CA ILE A 125 0.87 -3.92 -7.98
C ILE A 125 1.06 -5.05 -6.98
N GLY A 126 1.93 -6.02 -7.25
CA GLY A 126 2.21 -7.14 -6.34
C GLY A 126 2.75 -6.69 -4.99
N VAL A 127 3.76 -5.80 -4.98
CA VAL A 127 4.33 -5.22 -3.76
C VAL A 127 3.26 -4.48 -2.95
N MET A 128 2.51 -3.58 -3.60
CA MET A 128 1.53 -2.76 -2.89
C MET A 128 0.31 -3.56 -2.42
N THR A 129 -0.06 -4.61 -3.15
CA THR A 129 -1.08 -5.58 -2.72
C THR A 129 -0.66 -6.25 -1.42
N ALA A 130 0.59 -6.74 -1.34
CA ALA A 130 1.11 -7.37 -0.12
C ALA A 130 1.07 -6.40 1.07
N CYS A 131 1.48 -5.14 0.87
CA CYS A 131 1.41 -4.09 1.90
C CYS A 131 -0.03 -3.84 2.38
N ALA A 132 -0.99 -3.76 1.46
CA ALA A 132 -2.40 -3.57 1.81
C ALA A 132 -2.95 -4.74 2.64
N LEU A 133 -2.62 -5.99 2.27
CA LEU A 133 -3.04 -7.17 3.01
C LEU A 133 -2.39 -7.24 4.41
N VAL A 134 -1.12 -6.86 4.54
CA VAL A 134 -0.46 -6.72 5.85
C VAL A 134 -1.17 -5.67 6.70
N ALA A 135 -1.56 -4.52 6.13
CA ALA A 135 -2.30 -3.50 6.85
C ALA A 135 -3.66 -3.99 7.38
N VAL A 136 -4.36 -4.86 6.64
CA VAL A 136 -5.58 -5.53 7.11
C VAL A 136 -5.30 -6.36 8.37
N VAL A 137 -4.27 -7.22 8.33
CA VAL A 137 -3.92 -8.08 9.47
C VAL A 137 -3.55 -7.23 10.70
N LEU A 138 -2.78 -6.16 10.51
CA LEU A 138 -2.40 -5.24 11.57
C LEU A 138 -3.62 -4.51 12.15
N GLY A 139 -4.54 -4.03 11.31
CA GLY A 139 -5.76 -3.38 11.77
C GLY A 139 -6.67 -4.31 12.57
N LEU A 140 -6.81 -5.56 12.14
CA LEU A 140 -7.56 -6.58 12.89
C LEU A 140 -6.89 -6.90 14.24
N ARG A 141 -5.54 -6.93 14.28
CA ARG A 141 -4.77 -7.13 15.52
C ARG A 141 -4.82 -5.95 16.47
N ALA A 142 -5.06 -4.73 15.99
CA ALA A 142 -5.26 -3.58 16.86
C ALA A 142 -6.60 -3.65 17.62
N TRP A 143 -7.56 -4.48 17.18
CA TRP A 143 -8.88 -4.62 17.81
C TRP A 143 -9.01 -5.72 18.85
N GLY A 144 -8.19 -6.78 18.76
CA GLY A 144 -8.25 -7.96 19.64
C GLY A 144 -7.09 -7.98 20.62
#